data_AF-A0AAU2HR64-F1
#
_entry.id   AF-A0AAU2HR64-F1
#
_cell.length_a   1.000
_cell.length_b   1.000
_cell.length_c   1.000
_cell.angle_alpha   90.00
_cell.angle_beta   90.00
_cell.angle_gamma   90.00
#
_symmetry.space_group_name_H-M   'P 1'
#
loop_
_entity.id
_entity.type
_entity.pdbx_description
1 polymer ?
#
loop_
_entity_poly.entity_id
_entity_poly.type
_entity_poly.pdbx_seq_one_letter_code
_entity_poly.pdbx_strand_id
1 'polypeptide(L)'
;MTADWDSWLRADFTAYLTVGEIADFAARMLSHLCPPSGRRFAAAVTPGRNNPLTLRAEPVQDGYAFLVRLTPNGGDDACHLQMEIDPVDATELRGVFDALRASLVL
;
A
#
# COMPACT_ATOMS: atom_id res chain seq x y z
N MET A 1 12.69 -13.92 -32.40
CA MET A 1 12.51 -14.10 -30.94
C MET A 1 11.04 -14.37 -30.70
N THR A 2 10.69 -15.62 -30.44
CA THR A 2 9.35 -16.01 -29.99
C THR A 2 9.42 -16.08 -28.47
N ALA A 3 8.92 -15.05 -27.79
CA ALA A 3 8.72 -15.12 -26.36
C ALA A 3 7.57 -16.11 -26.12
N ASP A 4 7.90 -17.24 -25.51
CA ASP A 4 6.92 -18.15 -24.93
C ASP A 4 6.28 -17.46 -23.72
N TRP A 5 5.26 -16.67 -24.04
CA TRP A 5 4.44 -15.86 -23.13
C TRP A 5 3.63 -16.70 -22.13
N ASP A 6 3.46 -18.00 -22.38
CA ASP A 6 2.56 -18.87 -21.62
C ASP A 6 3.26 -19.67 -20.49
N SER A 7 4.59 -19.77 -20.50
CA SER A 7 5.29 -20.70 -19.59
C SER A 7 5.83 -20.13 -18.27
N TRP A 8 5.88 -18.81 -18.00
CA TRP A 8 6.59 -18.32 -16.80
C TRP A 8 6.05 -17.14 -15.99
N LEU A 9 4.86 -16.60 -16.27
CA LEU A 9 4.30 -15.51 -15.44
C LEU A 9 3.31 -16.01 -14.37
N ARG A 10 3.66 -17.09 -13.67
CA ARG A 10 2.95 -17.51 -12.45
C ARG A 10 3.63 -16.89 -11.24
N ALA A 11 3.35 -15.62 -10.99
CA ALA A 11 3.69 -14.97 -9.74
C ALA A 11 2.64 -15.36 -8.69
N ASP A 12 3.06 -16.09 -7.64
CA ASP A 12 2.19 -16.44 -6.53
C ASP A 12 2.12 -15.28 -5.53
N PHE A 13 0.90 -14.84 -5.21
CA PHE A 13 0.64 -13.70 -4.36
C PHE A 13 -0.27 -14.11 -3.20
N THR A 14 0.26 -14.12 -1.98
CA THR A 14 -0.54 -14.30 -0.77
C THR A 14 -0.71 -12.96 -0.06
N ALA A 15 -1.70 -12.17 -0.48
CA ALA A 15 -1.97 -10.86 0.13
C ALA A 15 -3.26 -10.90 0.96
N TYR A 16 -3.12 -11.07 2.27
CA TYR A 16 -4.17 -10.80 3.25
C TYR A 16 -3.59 -9.93 4.36
N LEU A 17 -4.35 -8.97 4.88
CA LEU A 17 -3.90 -8.14 5.99
C LEU A 17 -4.58 -8.61 7.28
N THR A 18 -3.80 -8.76 8.34
CA THR A 18 -4.33 -8.94 9.69
C THR A 18 -4.89 -7.63 10.21
N VAL A 19 -5.84 -7.69 11.15
CA VAL A 19 -6.37 -6.51 11.84
C VAL A 19 -5.24 -5.65 12.44
N GLY A 20 -4.19 -6.28 12.99
CA GLY A 20 -3.04 -5.57 13.54
C GLY A 20 -2.23 -4.80 12.48
N GLU A 21 -1.96 -5.41 11.33
CA GLU A 21 -1.26 -4.74 10.21
C GLU A 21 -2.10 -3.58 9.64
N ILE A 22 -3.42 -3.75 9.54
CA ILE A 22 -4.33 -2.67 9.11
C ILE A 22 -4.32 -1.52 10.12
N ALA A 23 -4.43 -1.83 11.42
CA ALA A 23 -4.47 -0.84 12.49
C ALA A 23 -3.17 -0.04 12.59
N ASP A 24 -2.00 -0.71 12.55
CA ASP A 24 -0.70 -0.04 12.56
C ASP A 24 -0.55 0.90 11.36
N PHE A 25 -0.89 0.39 10.17
CA PHE A 25 -0.81 1.19 8.95
C PHE A 25 -1.73 2.41 9.00
N ALA A 26 -2.99 2.24 9.42
CA ALA A 26 -3.94 3.34 9.56
C ALA A 26 -3.45 4.40 10.56
N ALA A 27 -2.88 3.98 11.70
CA ALA A 27 -2.33 4.90 12.69
C ALA A 27 -1.15 5.72 12.13
N ARG A 28 -0.24 5.08 11.41
CA ARG A 28 0.90 5.75 10.75
C ARG A 28 0.46 6.73 9.69
N MET A 29 -0.55 6.38 8.89
CA MET A 29 -1.09 7.26 7.86
C MET A 29 -1.82 8.46 8.48
N LEU A 30 -2.64 8.26 9.51
CA LEU A 30 -3.28 9.37 10.24
C LEU A 30 -2.27 10.32 10.88
N SER A 31 -1.20 9.77 11.46
CA SER A 31 -0.09 10.58 11.99
C SER A 31 0.62 11.38 10.89
N HIS A 32 0.67 10.87 9.67
CA HIS A 32 1.26 11.56 8.52
C HIS A 32 0.36 12.68 7.99
N LEU A 33 -0.96 12.50 8.06
CA LEU A 33 -1.98 13.47 7.63
C LEU A 33 -2.27 14.56 8.68
N CYS A 34 -1.72 14.48 9.90
CA CYS A 34 -2.05 15.40 11.01
C CYS A 34 -0.81 15.93 11.77
N PRO A 35 -0.39 17.19 11.55
CA PRO A 35 -0.83 18.10 10.48
C PRO A 35 -0.38 17.58 9.10
N PRO A 36 -1.05 17.98 8.00
CA PRO A 36 -0.64 17.56 6.67
C PRO A 36 0.79 18.04 6.41
N SER A 37 1.72 17.09 6.24
CA SER A 37 3.13 17.45 6.12
C SER A 37 3.55 17.83 4.69
N GLY A 38 2.73 17.51 3.68
CA GLY A 38 3.06 17.67 2.26
C GLY A 38 4.28 16.85 1.82
N ARG A 39 4.71 15.89 2.65
CA ARG A 39 5.86 15.02 2.41
C ARG A 39 5.39 13.69 1.85
N ARG A 40 6.27 13.00 1.13
CA ARG A 40 6.03 11.60 0.79
C ARG A 40 5.94 10.72 2.05
N PHE A 41 5.09 9.71 1.99
CA PHE A 41 5.02 8.64 2.97
C PHE A 41 5.30 7.31 2.29
N ALA A 42 6.07 6.43 2.93
CA ALA A 42 6.30 5.09 2.42
C ALA A 42 6.32 4.10 3.59
N ALA A 43 5.60 3.00 3.44
CA ALA A 43 5.49 1.97 4.45
C ALA A 43 5.36 0.58 3.82
N ALA A 44 6.12 -0.38 4.34
CA ALA A 44 5.74 -1.77 4.22
C ALA A 44 4.61 -2.06 5.21
N VAL A 45 3.47 -2.51 4.70
CA VAL A 45 2.28 -2.91 5.47
C VAL A 45 2.48 -4.31 6.07
N THR A 46 3.22 -5.17 5.37
CA THR A 46 3.53 -6.54 5.79
C THR A 46 5.05 -6.82 5.84
N PRO A 47 5.84 -6.03 6.58
CA PRO A 47 7.32 -6.07 6.51
C PRO A 47 7.95 -7.40 6.94
N GLY A 48 7.27 -8.17 7.78
CA GLY A 48 7.77 -9.46 8.27
C GLY A 48 7.49 -10.65 7.34
N ARG A 49 6.85 -10.41 6.19
CA ARG A 49 6.48 -11.47 5.25
C ARG A 49 7.52 -11.58 4.15
N ASN A 50 7.63 -12.77 3.59
CA ASN A 50 8.45 -13.05 2.40
C ASN A 50 7.94 -12.33 1.14
N ASN A 51 6.74 -11.75 1.20
CA ASN A 51 6.04 -11.10 0.09
C ASN A 51 5.47 -9.73 0.53
N PRO A 52 6.31 -8.75 0.88
CA PRO A 52 5.85 -7.52 1.48
C PRO A 52 4.94 -6.71 0.54
N LEU A 53 3.82 -6.25 1.08
CA LEU A 53 2.98 -5.20 0.52
C LEU A 53 3.55 -3.87 0.95
N THR A 54 3.90 -3.04 -0.01
CA THR A 54 4.42 -1.68 0.20
C THR A 54 3.47 -0.66 -0.38
N LEU A 55 3.28 0.43 0.35
CA LEU A 55 2.48 1.56 -0.09
C LEU A 55 3.32 2.82 0.03
N ARG A 56 3.29 3.63 -1.01
CA ARG A 56 3.91 4.94 -1.07
C ARG A 56 2.83 5.98 -1.42
N ALA A 57 2.71 7.01 -0.61
CA ALA A 57 1.84 8.14 -0.85
C ALA A 57 2.72 9.32 -1.30
N GLU A 58 2.50 9.80 -2.51
CA GLU A 58 3.20 10.95 -3.09
C GLU A 58 2.29 12.18 -3.01
N PRO A 59 2.77 13.31 -2.45
CA PRO A 59 1.99 14.52 -2.37
C PRO A 59 1.72 15.07 -3.78
N VAL A 60 0.45 15.37 -4.07
CA VAL A 60 0.01 15.98 -5.32
C VAL A 60 -1.00 17.08 -4.97
N GLN A 61 -0.58 18.35 -5.12
CA GLN A 61 -1.36 19.51 -4.70
C GLN A 61 -1.82 19.37 -3.23
N ASP A 62 -3.13 19.39 -2.98
CA ASP A 62 -3.74 19.27 -1.65
C ASP A 62 -4.06 17.81 -1.26
N GLY A 63 -3.60 16.83 -2.04
CA GLY A 63 -3.89 15.41 -1.87
C GLY A 63 -2.67 14.50 -2.02
N TYR A 64 -2.93 13.20 -2.15
CA TYR A 64 -1.90 12.17 -2.32
C TYR A 64 -2.29 11.14 -3.38
N ALA A 65 -1.40 10.88 -4.33
CA ALA A 65 -1.46 9.71 -5.19
C ALA A 65 -0.80 8.51 -4.49
N PHE A 66 -1.28 7.30 -4.75
CA PHE A 66 -0.72 6.10 -4.14
C PHE A 66 -0.05 5.20 -5.17
N LEU A 67 1.11 4.70 -4.79
CA LEU A 67 1.77 3.58 -5.43
C LEU A 67 1.76 2.40 -4.47
N VAL A 68 1.08 1.33 -4.87
CA VAL A 68 1.02 0.07 -4.13
C VAL A 68 1.82 -0.97 -4.89
N ARG A 69 2.82 -1.55 -4.24
CA ARG A 69 3.64 -2.65 -4.79
C ARG A 69 3.51 -3.87 -3.91
N LEU A 70 3.09 -4.97 -4.52
CA LEU A 70 3.06 -6.30 -3.91
C LEU A 70 4.17 -7.15 -4.52
N THR A 71 5.06 -7.63 -3.64
CA THR A 71 6.13 -8.55 -4.01
C THR A 71 5.57 -9.98 -4.01
N PRO A 72 5.83 -10.81 -5.02
CA PRO A 72 5.38 -12.20 -5.04
C PRO A 72 6.17 -13.06 -4.05
N ASN A 73 5.63 -14.25 -3.72
CA ASN A 73 6.34 -15.26 -2.96
C ASN A 73 7.58 -15.73 -3.75
N GLY A 74 8.75 -15.83 -3.09
CA GLY A 74 9.97 -16.37 -3.70
C GLY A 74 11.05 -15.36 -4.09
N GLY A 75 10.82 -14.05 -3.93
CA GLY A 75 11.86 -13.01 -3.99
C GLY A 75 11.67 -11.94 -5.08
N ASP A 76 12.62 -11.00 -5.15
CA ASP A 76 12.58 -9.79 -5.99
C ASP A 76 12.85 -10.04 -7.49
N ASP A 77 13.26 -11.24 -7.88
CA ASP A 77 13.52 -11.59 -9.28
C ASP A 77 12.23 -11.91 -10.08
N ALA A 78 11.08 -11.97 -9.39
CA ALA A 78 9.77 -12.23 -9.98
C ALA A 78 8.99 -10.93 -10.23
N CYS A 79 8.06 -10.97 -11.20
CA CYS A 79 7.28 -9.80 -11.59
C CYS A 79 6.43 -9.27 -10.43
N HIS A 80 6.67 -8.03 -10.02
CA HIS A 80 5.85 -7.35 -9.00
C HIS A 80 4.49 -6.95 -9.58
N LEU A 81 3.47 -6.96 -8.72
CA LEU A 81 2.22 -6.29 -9.02
C LEU A 81 2.31 -4.85 -8.51
N GLN A 82 2.10 -3.89 -9.41
CA GLN A 82 2.05 -2.47 -9.10
C GLN A 82 0.66 -1.91 -9.43
N MET A 83 0.11 -1.12 -8.50
CA MET A 83 -1.15 -0.41 -8.68
C MET A 83 -0.93 1.06 -8.35
N GLU A 84 -1.48 1.90 -9.21
CA GLU A 84 -1.52 3.35 -9.01
C GLU A 84 -2.95 3.76 -8.69
N ILE A 85 -3.11 4.60 -7.68
CA ILE A 85 -4.38 5.21 -7.30
C ILE A 85 -4.22 6.71 -7.48
N ASP A 86 -5.15 7.30 -8.21
CA ASP A 86 -5.20 8.74 -8.47
C ASP A 86 -5.18 9.55 -7.16
N PRO A 87 -4.79 10.83 -7.22
CA PRO A 87 -4.77 11.70 -6.06
C PRO A 87 -6.12 11.72 -5.32
N VAL A 88 -6.05 11.47 -4.01
CA VAL A 88 -7.17 11.66 -3.08
C VAL A 88 -6.88 12.88 -2.21
N ASP A 89 -7.88 13.75 -2.05
CA ASP A 89 -7.78 14.93 -1.18
C ASP A 89 -7.36 14.55 0.24
N ALA A 90 -6.48 15.33 0.88
CA ALA A 90 -5.95 14.98 2.19
C ALA A 90 -7.02 14.94 3.30
N THR A 91 -8.07 15.74 3.19
CA THR A 91 -9.19 15.76 4.14
C THR A 91 -10.10 14.55 3.94
N GLU A 92 -10.42 14.23 2.68
CA GLU A 92 -11.18 13.02 2.33
C GLU A 92 -10.45 11.77 2.81
N LEU A 93 -9.17 11.67 2.48
CA LEU A 93 -8.31 10.54 2.85
C LEU A 93 -8.22 10.37 4.37
N ARG A 94 -8.11 11.47 5.11
CA ARG A 94 -8.15 11.44 6.57
C ARG A 94 -9.48 10.86 7.06
N GLY A 95 -10.60 11.30 6.50
CA GLY A 95 -11.93 10.78 6.83
C GLY A 95 -12.04 9.27 6.61
N VAL A 96 -11.49 8.76 5.50
CA VAL A 96 -11.43 7.32 5.19
C VAL A 96 -10.63 6.56 6.25
N PHE A 97 -9.43 7.04 6.62
CA PHE A 97 -8.61 6.37 7.63
C PHE A 97 -9.17 6.49 9.05
N ASP A 98 -9.83 7.59 9.40
CA ASP A 98 -10.53 7.74 10.68
C ASP A 98 -11.70 6.75 10.77
N ALA A 99 -12.48 6.59 9.69
CA ALA A 99 -13.56 5.60 9.61
C ALA A 99 -13.05 4.16 9.67
N LEU A 100 -11.95 3.86 8.96
CA LEU A 100 -11.27 2.57 9.04
C LEU A 100 -10.79 2.28 10.46
N ARG A 101 -10.15 3.25 11.13
CA ARG A 101 -9.70 3.05 12.51
C ARG A 101 -10.88 2.78 13.45
N ALA A 102 -12.00 3.47 13.27
CA ALA A 102 -13.20 3.25 14.07
C ALA A 102 -13.82 1.86 13.86
N SER A 103 -13.78 1.31 12.64
CA SER A 103 -14.34 -0.02 12.36
C SER A 103 -13.50 -1.17 12.93
N LEU A 104 -12.21 -0.95 13.20
CA LEU A 104 -11.30 -1.97 13.77
C LEU A 104 -11.42 -2.11 15.29
N VAL A 105 -12.16 -1.22 15.96
CA VAL A 105 -12.36 -1.22 17.43
C VAL A 105 -13.70 -1.86 17.84
N LEU A 106 -14.53 -2.23 16.84
CA LEU A 106 -15.80 -2.95 17.01
C LEU A 106 -15.58 -4.46 16.96
#